data_AF-A0A813DMG6-F1
#
_entry.id   AF-A0A813DMG6-F1
#
_cell.length_a   1.000
_cell.length_b   1.000
_cell.length_c   1.000
_cell.angle_alpha   90.00
_cell.angle_beta   90.00
_cell.angle_gamma   90.00
#
_symmetry.space_group_name_H-M   'P 1'
#
loop_
_entity.id
_entity.type
_entity.pdbx_description
1 polymer ?
#
loop_
_entity_poly.entity_id
_entity_poly.type
_entity_poly.pdbx_seq_one_letter_code
_entity_poly.pdbx_strand_id
1 'polypeptide(L)'
;APKTRGGKRAASPMKEEPPSKKLNATLKKHGVTQGSYKQVAEALTKADIPQEVREMLIAMLPNSLCVASDERQEFQDMGVKMIGEVLCKFEANLTAALQAENQNVAGVEASKDGLESSLGAAEEALQAALGGTSQRTAELNLASEAVVAAQALLTKRLEEQQHGDAGLVSAQTEKETLEAALNGDFQKLKDGLWEAEPAAKAMYKALQPIIGKLPMDDSLRTAMQSTLMKKPDDRGPFDHMVVGEINKCFAAKIADLEVVLASGKPDSEA
;
A
#
# COMPACT_ATOMS: atom_id res chain seq x y z
N ALA A 1 133.10 8.53 12.22
CA ALA A 1 132.51 7.82 11.06
C ALA A 1 131.25 7.07 11.52
N PRO A 2 130.20 6.93 10.68
CA PRO A 2 128.80 7.15 11.08
C PRO A 2 127.96 5.87 11.19
N LYS A 3 126.77 5.95 11.83
CA LYS A 3 125.60 5.05 11.66
C LYS A 3 124.33 5.75 12.21
N THR A 4 123.59 6.45 11.36
CA THR A 4 122.29 6.09 10.74
C THR A 4 121.07 6.13 11.67
N ARG A 5 120.22 7.14 11.41
CA ARG A 5 118.93 7.48 12.00
C ARG A 5 117.82 6.62 11.36
N GLY A 6 117.16 5.75 12.12
CA GLY A 6 116.03 4.93 11.66
C GLY A 6 114.70 5.68 11.76
N GLY A 7 114.17 6.12 10.63
CA GLY A 7 112.85 6.75 10.52
C GLY A 7 111.70 5.74 10.47
N LYS A 8 110.67 6.00 11.29
CA LYS A 8 109.34 5.37 11.24
C LYS A 8 108.76 5.42 9.82
N ARG A 9 108.40 4.26 9.25
CA ARG A 9 107.54 4.19 8.05
C ARG A 9 106.08 4.28 8.48
N ALA A 10 105.42 5.37 8.10
CA ALA A 10 103.97 5.51 8.16
C ALA A 10 103.36 4.73 6.98
N ALA A 11 102.30 3.97 7.25
CA ALA A 11 101.52 3.26 6.24
C ALA A 11 100.68 4.24 5.39
N SER A 12 100.68 4.04 4.08
CA SER A 12 99.87 4.79 3.13
C SER A 12 98.37 4.46 3.29
N PRO A 13 97.46 5.42 3.05
CA PRO A 13 96.02 5.18 3.19
C PRO A 13 95.49 4.29 2.05
N MET A 14 94.79 3.21 2.40
CA MET A 14 94.02 2.40 1.46
C MET A 14 92.90 3.25 0.85
N LYS A 15 92.83 3.32 -0.48
CA LYS A 15 91.67 3.85 -1.21
C LYS A 15 90.50 2.88 -1.00
N GLU A 16 89.43 3.33 -0.33
CA GLU A 16 88.21 2.53 -0.22
C GLU A 16 87.55 2.39 -1.59
N GLU A 17 87.51 1.16 -2.11
CA GLU A 17 86.76 0.85 -3.34
C GLU A 17 85.24 0.99 -3.13
N PRO A 18 84.48 1.35 -4.20
CA PRO A 18 83.04 1.55 -4.12
C PRO A 18 82.31 0.26 -3.66
N PRO A 19 81.29 0.37 -2.80
CA PRO A 19 80.63 -0.76 -2.14
C PRO A 19 80.12 -1.86 -3.09
N SER A 20 79.67 -1.48 -4.28
CA SER A 20 79.13 -2.39 -5.29
C SER A 20 80.18 -3.29 -5.95
N LYS A 21 81.42 -2.81 -6.13
CA LYS A 21 82.52 -3.63 -6.66
C LYS A 21 83.01 -4.65 -5.62
N LYS A 22 83.09 -4.23 -4.36
CA LYS A 22 83.43 -5.10 -3.22
C LYS A 22 82.41 -6.23 -3.06
N LEU A 23 81.12 -5.91 -3.11
CA LEU A 23 80.04 -6.90 -3.03
C LEU A 23 80.16 -7.98 -4.13
N ASN A 24 80.36 -7.57 -5.38
CA ASN A 24 80.47 -8.50 -6.51
C ASN A 24 81.72 -9.39 -6.41
N ALA A 25 82.83 -8.86 -5.91
CA ALA A 25 84.04 -9.64 -5.66
C ALA A 25 83.82 -10.67 -4.55
N THR A 26 83.16 -10.29 -3.45
CA THR A 26 82.84 -11.19 -2.33
C THR A 26 81.89 -12.31 -2.76
N LEU A 27 80.84 -11.99 -3.51
CA LEU A 27 79.88 -12.98 -4.01
C LEU A 27 80.54 -13.98 -4.98
N LYS A 28 81.42 -13.50 -5.86
CA LYS A 28 82.20 -14.36 -6.76
C LYS A 28 83.21 -15.23 -6.00
N LYS A 29 83.83 -14.69 -4.94
CA LYS A 29 84.79 -15.42 -4.08
C LYS A 29 84.14 -16.61 -3.39
N HIS A 30 82.91 -16.46 -2.90
CA HIS A 30 82.21 -17.52 -2.18
C HIS A 30 81.21 -18.32 -3.03
N GLY A 31 81.18 -18.13 -4.35
CA GLY A 31 80.31 -18.90 -5.25
C GLY A 31 78.81 -18.62 -5.10
N VAL A 32 78.42 -17.48 -4.52
CA VAL A 32 77.01 -17.11 -4.30
C VAL A 32 76.46 -16.32 -5.50
N THR A 33 75.27 -16.68 -5.97
CA THR A 33 74.64 -15.95 -7.08
C THR A 33 74.11 -14.59 -6.62
N GLN A 34 74.12 -13.61 -7.53
CA GLN A 34 73.48 -12.31 -7.28
C GLN A 34 71.98 -12.44 -7.00
N GLY A 35 71.31 -13.42 -7.64
CA GLY A 35 69.88 -13.68 -7.44
C GLY A 35 69.56 -14.12 -6.01
N SER A 36 70.27 -15.11 -5.49
CA SER A 36 70.07 -15.61 -4.12
C SER A 36 70.39 -14.56 -3.06
N TYR A 37 71.43 -13.76 -3.26
CA TYR A 37 71.74 -12.63 -2.37
C TYR A 37 70.60 -11.60 -2.35
N LYS A 38 70.11 -11.20 -3.53
CA LYS A 38 69.03 -10.22 -3.65
C LYS A 38 67.73 -10.69 -3.01
N GLN A 39 67.36 -11.96 -3.18
CA GLN A 39 66.15 -12.52 -2.56
C GLN A 39 66.18 -12.39 -1.03
N VAL A 40 67.31 -12.72 -0.41
CA VAL A 40 67.47 -12.62 1.05
C VAL A 40 67.47 -11.14 1.49
N ALA A 41 68.18 -10.28 0.77
CA ALA A 41 68.21 -8.84 1.07
C ALA A 41 66.83 -8.18 0.91
N GLU A 42 66.07 -8.56 -0.11
CA GLU A 42 64.70 -8.08 -0.33
C GLU A 42 63.73 -8.58 0.75
N ALA A 43 63.87 -9.83 1.19
CA ALA A 43 63.06 -10.38 2.28
C ALA A 43 63.35 -9.66 3.61
N LEU A 44 64.63 -9.42 3.94
CA LEU A 44 65.00 -8.58 5.08
C LEU A 44 64.49 -7.14 4.93
N THR A 45 64.48 -6.61 3.70
CA THR A 45 63.95 -5.27 3.42
C THR A 45 62.44 -5.18 3.69
N LYS A 46 61.70 -6.28 3.56
CA LYS A 46 60.25 -6.33 3.82
C LYS A 46 59.91 -6.77 5.24
N ALA A 47 60.88 -7.28 6.00
CA ALA A 47 60.68 -7.72 7.37
C ALA A 47 60.27 -6.57 8.30
N ASP A 48 59.35 -6.84 9.21
CA ASP A 48 58.86 -5.89 10.20
C ASP A 48 59.86 -5.77 11.38
N ILE A 49 60.97 -5.09 11.09
CA ILE A 49 62.05 -4.79 12.04
C ILE A 49 62.48 -3.32 11.91
N PRO A 50 63.05 -2.73 12.96
CA PRO A 50 63.58 -1.35 12.91
C PRO A 50 64.56 -1.16 11.75
N GLN A 51 64.52 0.02 11.13
CA GLN A 51 65.31 0.34 9.95
C GLN A 51 66.82 0.13 10.17
N GLU A 52 67.33 0.54 11.34
CA GLU A 52 68.74 0.40 11.72
C GLU A 52 69.17 -1.09 11.79
N VAL A 53 68.30 -1.95 12.32
CA VAL A 53 68.54 -3.40 12.41
C VAL A 53 68.52 -4.05 11.03
N ARG A 54 67.63 -3.59 10.15
CA ARG A 54 67.54 -4.04 8.75
C ARG A 54 68.79 -3.70 7.95
N GLU A 55 69.25 -2.46 8.02
CA GLU A 55 70.47 -2.01 7.36
C GLU A 55 71.70 -2.76 7.86
N MET A 56 71.79 -3.00 9.18
CA MET A 56 72.85 -3.81 9.78
C MET A 56 72.83 -5.26 9.27
N LEU A 57 71.68 -5.93 9.29
CA LEU A 57 71.58 -7.32 8.85
C LEU A 57 71.88 -7.48 7.36
N ILE A 58 71.47 -6.53 6.52
CA ILE A 58 71.79 -6.50 5.08
C ILE A 58 73.31 -6.32 4.88
N ALA A 59 73.95 -5.43 5.65
CA ALA A 59 75.39 -5.21 5.58
C ALA A 59 76.20 -6.42 6.09
N MET A 60 75.61 -7.26 6.96
CA MET A 60 76.24 -8.49 7.44
C MET A 60 76.20 -9.63 6.40
N LEU A 61 75.20 -9.67 5.51
CA LEU A 61 75.00 -10.75 4.53
C LEU A 61 76.26 -11.16 3.73
N PRO A 62 77.07 -10.23 3.17
CA PRO A 62 78.22 -10.61 2.34
C PRO A 62 79.33 -11.30 3.13
N ASN A 63 79.42 -11.01 4.43
CA ASN A 63 80.48 -11.51 5.30
C ASN A 63 80.01 -12.60 6.26
N SER A 64 78.72 -13.00 6.22
CA SER A 64 78.15 -14.06 7.04
C SER A 64 77.52 -15.16 6.18
N LEU A 65 76.30 -14.96 5.72
CA LEU A 65 75.50 -15.94 4.96
C LEU A 65 76.17 -16.34 3.64
N CYS A 66 76.93 -15.42 3.04
CA CYS A 66 77.66 -15.71 1.81
C CYS A 66 78.93 -16.53 2.03
N VAL A 67 79.46 -16.64 3.25
CA VAL A 67 80.63 -17.48 3.58
C VAL A 67 80.18 -18.93 3.74
N ALA A 68 80.97 -19.89 3.24
CA ALA A 68 80.68 -21.32 3.36
C ALA A 68 80.60 -21.74 4.84
N SER A 69 79.69 -22.64 5.19
CA SER A 69 79.38 -22.96 6.60
C SER A 69 80.57 -23.51 7.39
N ASP A 70 81.49 -24.21 6.74
CA ASP A 70 82.72 -24.76 7.29
C ASP A 70 83.85 -23.72 7.47
N GLU A 71 83.73 -22.58 6.78
CA GLU A 71 84.69 -21.46 6.85
C GLU A 71 84.20 -20.32 7.78
N ARG A 72 83.02 -20.46 8.38
CA ARG A 72 82.42 -19.42 9.25
C ARG A 72 83.10 -19.37 10.61
N GLN A 73 83.31 -18.14 11.07
CA GLN A 73 83.69 -17.83 12.45
C GLN A 73 82.45 -17.59 13.30
N GLU A 74 82.58 -17.67 14.63
CA GLU A 74 81.45 -17.56 15.57
C GLU A 74 80.56 -16.32 15.34
N PHE A 75 81.16 -15.16 14.99
CA PHE A 75 80.41 -13.95 14.69
C PHE A 75 79.59 -14.04 13.38
N GLN A 76 80.08 -14.81 12.41
CA GLN A 76 79.42 -15.04 11.12
C GLN A 76 78.24 -15.99 11.30
N ASP A 77 78.41 -17.02 12.14
CA ASP A 77 77.32 -17.92 12.52
C ASP A 77 76.23 -17.20 13.31
N MET A 78 76.60 -16.31 14.23
CA MET A 78 75.64 -15.44 14.92
C MET A 78 74.85 -14.57 13.94
N GLY A 79 75.52 -13.96 12.95
CA GLY A 79 74.87 -13.17 11.91
C GLY A 79 73.87 -13.98 11.08
N VAL A 80 74.25 -15.20 10.65
CA VAL A 80 73.36 -16.11 9.93
C VAL A 80 72.16 -16.51 10.78
N LYS A 81 72.38 -16.80 12.06
CA LYS A 81 71.30 -17.13 13.00
C LYS A 81 70.31 -15.97 13.15
N MET A 82 70.80 -14.74 13.34
CA MET A 82 69.95 -13.55 13.45
C MET A 82 69.14 -13.29 12.18
N ILE A 83 69.77 -13.43 11.00
CA ILE A 83 69.08 -13.33 9.70
C ILE A 83 68.00 -14.41 9.57
N GLY A 84 68.33 -15.66 9.92
CA GLY A 84 67.39 -16.77 9.91
C GLY A 84 66.19 -16.53 10.83
N GLU A 85 66.41 -16.06 12.06
CA GLU A 85 65.35 -15.73 13.01
C GLU A 85 64.41 -14.63 12.49
N VAL A 86 64.96 -13.58 11.86
CA VAL A 86 64.14 -12.50 11.27
C VAL A 86 63.32 -13.02 10.10
N LEU A 87 63.90 -13.83 9.22
CA LEU A 87 63.18 -14.40 8.07
C LEU A 87 62.10 -15.39 8.50
N CYS A 88 62.37 -16.25 9.49
CA CYS A 88 61.37 -17.15 10.06
C CYS A 88 60.20 -16.38 10.69
N LYS A 89 60.47 -15.30 11.42
CA LYS A 89 59.42 -14.43 11.97
C LYS A 89 58.61 -13.74 10.87
N PHE A 90 59.28 -13.26 9.82
CA PHE A 90 58.62 -12.63 8.68
C PHE A 90 57.69 -13.60 7.94
N GLU A 91 58.16 -14.83 7.68
CA GLU A 91 57.34 -15.90 7.08
C GLU A 91 56.15 -16.27 7.95
N ALA A 92 56.35 -16.42 9.26
CA ALA A 92 55.28 -16.70 10.21
C ALA A 92 54.21 -15.59 10.19
N ASN A 93 54.62 -14.32 10.17
CA ASN A 93 53.70 -13.19 10.10
C ASN A 93 52.88 -13.16 8.80
N LEU A 94 53.52 -13.40 7.65
CA LEU A 94 52.81 -13.47 6.37
C LEU A 94 51.83 -14.65 6.33
N THR A 95 52.24 -15.80 6.86
CA THR A 95 51.38 -16.99 6.94
C THR A 95 50.18 -16.74 7.84
N ALA A 96 50.39 -16.10 8.99
CA ALA A 96 49.31 -15.72 9.90
C ALA A 96 48.34 -14.71 9.26
N ALA A 97 48.86 -13.70 8.56
CA ALA A 97 48.04 -12.73 7.83
C ALA A 97 47.22 -13.39 6.72
N LEU A 98 47.84 -14.29 5.94
CA LEU A 98 47.15 -15.06 4.90
C LEU A 98 46.05 -15.95 5.48
N GLN A 99 46.32 -16.63 6.61
CA GLN A 99 45.31 -17.45 7.28
C GLN A 99 44.14 -16.61 7.80
N ALA A 100 44.41 -15.44 8.40
CA ALA A 100 43.37 -14.52 8.86
C ALA A 100 42.51 -14.03 7.70
N GLU A 101 43.11 -13.64 6.58
CA GLU A 101 42.36 -13.17 5.42
C GLU A 101 41.54 -14.29 4.76
N ASN A 102 42.09 -15.50 4.66
CA ASN A 102 41.34 -16.66 4.19
C ASN A 102 40.15 -17.00 5.09
N GLN A 103 40.27 -16.81 6.41
CA GLN A 103 39.14 -16.97 7.34
C GLN A 103 38.07 -15.90 7.11
N ASN A 104 38.46 -14.65 6.85
CA ASN A 104 37.52 -13.57 6.49
C ASN A 104 36.76 -13.90 5.21
N VAL A 105 37.48 -14.33 4.15
CA VAL A 105 36.88 -14.74 2.87
C VAL A 105 35.90 -15.89 3.07
N ALA A 106 36.29 -16.94 3.78
CA ALA A 106 35.40 -18.07 4.07
C ALA A 106 34.16 -17.66 4.86
N GLY A 107 34.28 -16.72 5.80
CA GLY A 107 33.15 -16.17 6.54
C GLY A 107 32.17 -15.40 5.66
N VAL A 108 32.68 -14.59 4.72
CA VAL A 108 31.85 -13.87 3.74
C VAL A 108 31.17 -14.83 2.78
N GLU A 109 31.91 -15.81 2.25
CA GLU A 109 31.36 -16.84 1.36
C GLU A 109 30.26 -17.65 2.04
N ALA A 110 30.44 -18.04 3.31
CA ALA A 110 29.40 -18.74 4.08
C ALA A 110 28.13 -17.89 4.28
N SER A 111 28.24 -16.56 4.32
CA SER A 111 27.08 -15.67 4.44
C SER A 111 26.34 -15.44 3.11
N LYS A 112 27.02 -15.64 1.98
CA LYS A 112 26.52 -15.34 0.64
C LYS A 112 25.30 -16.21 0.28
N ASP A 113 25.39 -17.51 0.50
CA ASP A 113 24.31 -18.44 0.16
C ASP A 113 23.01 -18.11 0.93
N GLY A 114 23.15 -17.68 2.19
CA GLY A 114 22.02 -17.26 3.01
C GLY A 114 21.37 -15.97 2.52
N LEU A 115 22.17 -15.01 2.05
CA LEU A 115 21.67 -13.77 1.45
C LEU A 115 21.01 -14.02 0.10
N GLU A 116 21.59 -14.85 -0.77
CA GLU A 116 21.00 -15.23 -2.06
C GLU A 116 19.68 -15.99 -1.86
N SER A 117 19.62 -16.91 -0.90
CA SER A 117 18.36 -17.58 -0.55
C SER A 117 17.30 -16.61 -0.03
N SER A 118 17.69 -15.64 0.80
CA SER A 118 16.77 -14.63 1.34
C SER A 118 16.26 -13.68 0.25
N LEU A 119 17.13 -13.32 -0.70
CA LEU A 119 16.78 -12.53 -1.88
C LEU A 119 15.73 -13.26 -2.72
N GLY A 120 15.98 -14.53 -3.07
CA GLY A 120 15.03 -15.33 -3.85
C GLY A 120 13.67 -15.45 -3.18
N ALA A 121 13.65 -15.73 -1.87
CA ALA A 121 12.39 -15.79 -1.11
C ALA A 121 11.63 -14.46 -1.09
N ALA A 122 12.35 -13.33 -0.97
CA ALA A 122 11.75 -12.00 -1.02
C ALA A 122 11.21 -11.65 -2.41
N GLU A 123 11.91 -12.03 -3.48
CA GLU A 123 11.46 -11.84 -4.87
C GLU A 123 10.21 -12.66 -5.17
N GLU A 124 10.16 -13.93 -4.76
CA GLU A 124 8.96 -14.77 -4.90
C GLU A 124 7.76 -14.19 -4.14
N ALA A 125 7.97 -13.74 -2.89
CA ALA A 125 6.93 -13.10 -2.09
C ALA A 125 6.42 -11.80 -2.75
N LEU A 126 7.32 -11.00 -3.32
CA LEU A 126 6.96 -9.77 -4.05
C LEU A 126 6.13 -10.09 -5.29
N GLN A 127 6.53 -11.08 -6.09
CA GLN A 127 5.78 -11.49 -7.29
C GLN A 127 4.37 -12.01 -6.92
N ALA A 128 4.27 -12.81 -5.85
CA ALA A 128 2.97 -13.27 -5.35
C ALA A 128 2.08 -12.11 -4.89
N ALA A 129 2.65 -11.13 -4.18
CA ALA A 129 1.92 -9.95 -3.72
C ALA A 129 1.45 -9.05 -4.89
N LEU A 130 2.28 -8.88 -5.92
CA LEU A 130 1.91 -8.13 -7.12
C LEU A 130 0.76 -8.82 -7.88
N GLY A 131 0.84 -10.14 -8.05
CA GLY A 131 -0.23 -10.92 -8.68
C GLY A 131 -1.54 -10.82 -7.91
N GLY A 132 -1.50 -10.99 -6.58
CA GLY A 132 -2.66 -10.85 -5.72
C GLY A 132 -3.27 -9.44 -5.77
N THR A 133 -2.44 -8.40 -5.75
CA THR A 133 -2.91 -7.01 -5.84
C THR A 133 -3.61 -6.75 -7.18
N SER A 134 -3.00 -7.19 -8.29
CA SER A 134 -3.59 -7.02 -9.62
C SER A 134 -4.96 -7.69 -9.74
N GLN A 135 -5.09 -8.92 -9.24
CA GLN A 135 -6.37 -9.63 -9.24
C GLN A 135 -7.43 -8.88 -8.41
N ARG A 136 -7.09 -8.45 -7.19
CA ARG A 136 -8.02 -7.73 -6.32
C ARG A 136 -8.44 -6.38 -6.90
N THR A 137 -7.54 -5.67 -7.58
CA THR A 137 -7.89 -4.45 -8.30
C THR A 137 -8.89 -4.73 -9.42
N ALA A 138 -8.72 -5.80 -10.18
CA ALA A 138 -9.68 -6.18 -11.22
C ALA A 138 -11.06 -6.55 -10.64
N GLU A 139 -11.10 -7.33 -9.56
CA GLU A 139 -12.34 -7.67 -8.84
C GLU A 139 -13.06 -6.42 -8.30
N LEU A 140 -12.31 -5.48 -7.73
CA LEU A 140 -12.85 -4.22 -7.20
C LEU A 140 -13.46 -3.35 -8.31
N ASN A 141 -12.82 -3.26 -9.46
CA ASN A 141 -13.33 -2.49 -10.60
C ASN A 141 -14.66 -3.07 -11.09
N LEU A 142 -14.73 -4.39 -11.28
CA LEU A 142 -15.96 -5.07 -11.70
C LEU A 142 -17.10 -4.88 -10.67
N ALA A 143 -16.79 -5.01 -9.38
CA ALA A 143 -17.78 -4.79 -8.32
C ALA A 143 -18.26 -3.34 -8.29
N SER A 144 -17.37 -2.38 -8.52
CA SER A 144 -17.71 -0.95 -8.55
C SER A 144 -18.62 -0.62 -9.72
N GLU A 145 -18.33 -1.14 -10.92
CA GLU A 145 -19.18 -1.00 -12.09
C GLU A 145 -20.57 -1.60 -11.88
N ALA A 146 -20.65 -2.78 -11.25
CA ALA A 146 -21.91 -3.43 -10.92
C ALA A 146 -22.75 -2.61 -9.94
N VAL A 147 -22.12 -1.99 -8.93
CA VAL A 147 -22.81 -1.11 -7.98
C VAL A 147 -23.37 0.13 -8.67
N VAL A 148 -22.58 0.77 -9.54
CA VAL A 148 -23.04 1.95 -10.30
C VAL A 148 -24.23 1.58 -11.20
N ALA A 149 -24.16 0.44 -11.90
CA ALA A 149 -25.26 -0.03 -12.74
C ALA A 149 -26.52 -0.34 -11.91
N ALA A 150 -26.37 -0.99 -10.77
CA ALA A 150 -27.49 -1.31 -9.87
C ALA A 150 -28.13 -0.04 -9.28
N GLN A 151 -27.34 0.96 -8.91
CA GLN A 151 -27.84 2.25 -8.43
C GLN A 151 -28.62 2.98 -9.52
N ALA A 152 -28.11 3.04 -10.74
CA ALA A 152 -28.82 3.65 -11.86
C ALA A 152 -30.16 2.96 -12.14
N LEU A 153 -30.18 1.62 -12.10
CA LEU A 153 -31.41 0.84 -12.23
C LEU A 153 -32.39 1.12 -11.09
N LEU A 154 -31.91 1.16 -9.84
CA LEU A 154 -32.75 1.44 -8.67
C LEU A 154 -33.40 2.83 -8.78
N THR A 155 -32.63 3.87 -9.11
CA THR A 155 -33.17 5.22 -9.30
C THR A 155 -34.26 5.23 -10.36
N LYS A 156 -34.01 4.59 -11.52
CA LYS A 156 -35.01 4.50 -12.59
C LYS A 156 -36.28 3.77 -12.13
N ARG A 157 -36.14 2.67 -11.40
CA ARG A 157 -37.30 1.90 -10.89
C ARG A 157 -38.08 2.66 -9.83
N LEU A 158 -37.41 3.43 -8.97
CA LEU A 158 -38.08 4.30 -8.00
C LEU A 158 -38.84 5.44 -8.67
N GLU A 159 -38.28 6.03 -9.73
CA GLU A 159 -38.99 7.04 -10.53
C GLU A 159 -40.23 6.45 -11.22
N GLU A 160 -40.09 5.27 -11.84
CA GLU A 160 -41.21 4.55 -12.45
C GLU A 160 -42.28 4.20 -11.41
N GLN A 161 -41.88 3.73 -10.22
CA GLN A 161 -42.78 3.43 -9.12
C GLN A 161 -43.51 4.70 -8.65
N GLN A 162 -42.80 5.78 -8.36
CA GLN A 162 -43.41 7.05 -7.92
C GLN A 162 -44.40 7.58 -8.95
N HIS A 163 -44.08 7.46 -10.25
CA HIS A 163 -44.98 7.89 -11.31
C HIS A 163 -46.24 7.01 -11.40
N GLY A 164 -46.09 5.69 -11.27
CA GLY A 164 -47.22 4.76 -11.21
C GLY A 164 -48.11 4.97 -9.98
N ASP A 165 -47.49 5.15 -8.82
CA ASP A 165 -48.17 5.31 -7.53
C ASP A 165 -48.90 6.66 -7.42
N ALA A 166 -48.46 7.70 -8.13
CA ALA A 166 -49.09 9.02 -8.09
C ALA A 166 -50.61 8.97 -8.41
N GLY A 167 -51.00 8.12 -9.37
CA GLY A 167 -52.41 7.91 -9.72
C GLY A 167 -53.20 7.25 -8.58
N LEU A 168 -52.59 6.26 -7.91
CA LEU A 168 -53.21 5.53 -6.80
C LEU A 168 -53.32 6.39 -5.55
N VAL A 169 -52.29 7.17 -5.21
CA VAL A 169 -52.32 8.13 -4.10
C VAL A 169 -53.41 9.18 -4.32
N SER A 170 -53.53 9.69 -5.55
CA SER A 170 -54.61 10.62 -5.91
C SER A 170 -55.99 9.98 -5.77
N ALA A 171 -56.18 8.76 -6.28
CA ALA A 171 -57.43 8.02 -6.17
C ALA A 171 -57.81 7.71 -4.72
N GLN A 172 -56.84 7.34 -3.88
CA GLN A 172 -57.03 7.10 -2.45
C GLN A 172 -57.46 8.37 -1.72
N THR A 173 -56.77 9.49 -1.98
CA THR A 173 -57.11 10.79 -1.38
C THR A 173 -58.51 11.26 -1.82
N GLU A 174 -58.86 11.05 -3.08
CA GLU A 174 -60.20 11.38 -3.60
C GLU A 174 -61.28 10.51 -2.94
N LYS A 175 -61.02 9.21 -2.79
CA LYS A 175 -61.93 8.28 -2.10
C LYS A 175 -62.17 8.70 -0.65
N GLU A 176 -61.10 8.93 0.12
CA GLU A 176 -61.20 9.36 1.52
C GLU A 176 -61.97 10.69 1.66
N THR A 177 -61.72 11.63 0.74
CA THR A 177 -62.43 12.92 0.71
C THR A 177 -63.94 12.72 0.46
N LEU A 178 -64.30 11.81 -0.46
CA LEU A 178 -65.69 11.50 -0.78
C LEU A 178 -66.40 10.76 0.37
N GLU A 179 -65.72 9.81 1.01
CA GLU A 179 -66.25 9.09 2.18
C GLU A 179 -66.45 10.02 3.38
N ALA A 180 -65.50 10.92 3.65
CA ALA A 180 -65.61 11.92 4.71
C ALA A 180 -66.76 12.90 4.45
N ALA A 181 -66.94 13.32 3.19
CA ALA A 181 -68.05 14.18 2.80
C ALA A 181 -69.41 13.49 2.93
N LEU A 182 -69.49 12.23 2.48
CA LEU A 182 -70.70 11.41 2.53
C LEU A 182 -71.16 11.16 3.97
N ASN A 183 -70.24 10.73 4.84
CA ASN A 183 -70.52 10.40 6.25
C ASN A 183 -70.52 11.61 7.19
N GLY A 184 -70.08 12.78 6.70
CA GLY A 184 -69.99 14.02 7.46
C GLY A 184 -71.12 14.99 7.12
N ASP A 185 -70.76 16.05 6.39
CA ASP A 185 -71.66 17.18 6.09
C ASP A 185 -72.88 16.75 5.27
N PHE A 186 -72.71 15.81 4.33
CA PHE A 186 -73.84 15.33 3.53
C PHE A 186 -74.82 14.52 4.37
N GLN A 187 -74.34 13.63 5.25
CA GLN A 187 -75.20 12.88 6.17
C GLN A 187 -75.97 13.82 7.12
N LYS A 188 -75.30 14.84 7.68
CA LYS A 188 -75.97 15.83 8.53
C LYS A 188 -77.05 16.62 7.78
N LEU A 189 -76.81 16.98 6.53
CA LEU A 189 -77.82 17.62 5.66
C LEU A 189 -78.95 16.66 5.31
N LYS A 190 -78.63 15.40 5.00
CA LYS A 190 -79.60 14.34 4.69
C LYS A 190 -80.54 14.07 5.86
N ASP A 191 -80.00 13.89 7.06
CA ASP A 191 -80.74 13.53 8.27
C ASP A 191 -81.36 14.74 8.96
N GLY A 192 -81.07 15.97 8.48
CA GLY A 192 -81.61 17.20 9.03
C GLY A 192 -80.99 17.61 10.38
N LEU A 193 -79.80 17.11 10.71
CA LEU A 193 -79.09 17.30 11.97
C LEU A 193 -78.33 18.65 12.01
N TRP A 194 -79.05 19.74 11.73
CA TRP A 194 -78.56 21.11 11.77
C TRP A 194 -79.52 22.02 12.53
N GLU A 195 -78.97 22.85 13.41
CA GLU A 195 -79.75 23.69 14.34
C GLU A 195 -80.35 24.94 13.68
N ALA A 196 -79.66 25.52 12.68
CA ALA A 196 -80.09 26.73 12.01
C ALA A 196 -79.71 26.73 10.52
N GLU A 197 -80.51 27.41 9.70
CA GLU A 197 -80.31 27.52 8.24
C GLU A 197 -78.90 28.04 7.83
N PRO A 198 -78.26 28.98 8.57
CA PRO A 198 -76.87 29.36 8.29
C PRO A 198 -75.86 28.22 8.42
N ALA A 199 -76.10 27.26 9.34
CA ALA A 199 -75.25 26.09 9.51
C ALA A 199 -75.40 25.11 8.34
N ALA A 200 -76.64 24.88 7.87
CA ALA A 200 -76.90 24.07 6.67
C ALA A 200 -76.25 24.69 5.42
N LYS A 201 -76.32 26.02 5.28
CA LYS A 201 -75.68 26.74 4.17
C LYS A 201 -74.15 26.61 4.19
N ALA A 202 -73.55 26.63 5.38
CA ALA A 202 -72.11 26.44 5.55
C ALA A 202 -71.67 25.01 5.17
N MET A 203 -72.41 23.99 5.62
CA MET A 203 -72.18 22.58 5.25
C MET A 203 -72.35 22.35 3.74
N TYR A 204 -73.38 22.93 3.13
CA TYR A 204 -73.57 22.86 1.67
C TYR A 204 -72.41 23.50 0.91
N LYS A 205 -71.94 24.68 1.35
CA LYS A 205 -70.80 25.37 0.74
C LYS A 205 -69.50 24.56 0.85
N ALA A 206 -69.29 23.81 1.93
CA ALA A 206 -68.16 22.91 2.09
C ALA A 206 -68.23 21.71 1.13
N LEU A 207 -69.45 21.22 0.81
CA LEU A 207 -69.67 20.11 -0.11
C LEU A 207 -69.61 20.51 -1.60
N GLN A 208 -69.90 21.76 -1.95
CA GLN A 208 -69.87 22.24 -3.35
C GLN A 208 -68.64 21.82 -4.17
N PRO A 209 -67.38 21.99 -3.70
CA PRO A 209 -66.19 21.58 -4.46
C PRO A 209 -66.09 20.06 -4.64
N ILE A 210 -66.67 19.28 -3.74
CA ILE A 210 -66.66 17.81 -3.79
C ILE A 210 -67.74 17.32 -4.75
N ILE A 211 -68.93 17.92 -4.68
CA ILE A 211 -70.04 17.59 -5.57
C ILE A 211 -69.71 17.96 -7.03
N GLY A 212 -68.94 19.02 -7.25
CA GLY A 212 -68.40 19.36 -8.57
C GLY A 212 -67.62 18.23 -9.26
N LYS A 213 -67.05 17.29 -8.48
CA LYS A 213 -66.29 16.14 -8.99
C LYS A 213 -67.14 14.89 -9.25
N LEU A 214 -68.38 14.86 -8.77
CA LEU A 214 -69.28 13.72 -8.98
C LEU A 214 -69.86 13.73 -10.40
N PRO A 215 -70.06 12.55 -11.02
CA PRO A 215 -70.75 12.43 -12.30
C PRO A 215 -72.25 12.61 -12.09
N MET A 216 -72.69 13.86 -12.07
CA MET A 216 -74.08 14.26 -11.82
C MET A 216 -74.52 15.25 -12.90
N ASP A 217 -75.76 15.09 -13.37
CA ASP A 217 -76.40 15.98 -14.33
C ASP A 217 -76.69 17.36 -13.73
N ASP A 218 -76.69 18.38 -14.59
CA ASP A 218 -76.85 19.78 -14.18
C ASP A 218 -78.21 20.07 -13.52
N SER A 219 -79.25 19.30 -13.89
CA SER A 219 -80.56 19.33 -13.23
C SER A 219 -80.49 18.93 -11.76
N LEU A 220 -79.82 17.81 -11.44
CA LEU A 220 -79.61 17.39 -10.04
C LEU A 220 -78.75 18.39 -9.27
N ARG A 221 -77.70 18.96 -9.87
CA ARG A 221 -76.87 20.00 -9.21
C ARG A 221 -77.66 21.24 -8.85
N THR A 222 -78.58 21.65 -9.72
CA THR A 222 -79.42 22.85 -9.52
C THR A 222 -80.49 22.60 -8.47
N ALA A 223 -81.10 21.40 -8.45
CA ALA A 223 -82.12 21.02 -7.47
C ALA A 223 -81.55 20.77 -6.07
N MET A 224 -80.29 20.34 -5.98
CA MET A 224 -79.66 19.92 -4.74
C MET A 224 -79.58 21.01 -3.66
N GLN A 225 -79.34 22.28 -4.03
CA GLN A 225 -79.28 23.36 -3.04
C GLN A 225 -80.64 23.54 -2.35
N SER A 226 -81.72 23.62 -3.12
CA SER A 226 -83.06 23.83 -2.55
C SER A 226 -83.57 22.59 -1.82
N THR A 227 -83.13 21.39 -2.21
CA THR A 227 -83.48 20.13 -1.56
C THR A 227 -82.72 19.89 -0.24
N LEU A 228 -81.40 20.12 -0.19
CA LEU A 228 -80.58 19.89 1.01
C LEU A 228 -80.78 20.96 2.09
N MET A 229 -81.30 22.14 1.71
CA MET A 229 -81.65 23.21 2.67
C MET A 229 -83.03 23.02 3.33
N LYS A 230 -83.84 22.05 2.87
CA LYS A 230 -85.09 21.65 3.53
C LYS A 230 -84.83 20.55 4.57
N LYS A 231 -85.56 20.59 5.68
CA LYS A 231 -85.60 19.50 6.66
C LYS A 231 -86.25 18.25 6.04
N PRO A 232 -85.92 17.03 6.50
CA PRO A 232 -86.48 15.80 5.95
C PRO A 232 -88.00 15.78 5.87
N ASP A 233 -88.70 16.34 6.86
CA ASP A 233 -90.17 16.38 6.93
C ASP A 233 -90.79 17.34 5.90
N ASP A 234 -90.04 18.34 5.44
CA ASP A 234 -90.46 19.35 4.46
C ASP A 234 -90.09 18.96 3.02
N ARG A 235 -89.49 17.78 2.82
CA ARG A 235 -89.07 17.30 1.50
C ARG A 235 -90.25 16.64 0.77
N GLY A 236 -90.54 17.12 -0.44
CA GLY A 236 -91.49 16.46 -1.32
C GLY A 236 -90.91 15.18 -1.95
N PRO A 237 -91.72 14.41 -2.68
CA PRO A 237 -91.26 13.20 -3.38
C PRO A 237 -90.07 13.46 -4.32
N PHE A 238 -90.03 14.63 -4.96
CA PHE A 238 -88.91 15.07 -5.80
C PHE A 238 -87.63 15.33 -4.99
N ASP A 239 -87.74 16.01 -3.84
CA ASP A 239 -86.61 16.28 -2.95
C ASP A 239 -86.01 14.96 -2.41
N HIS A 240 -86.85 13.99 -2.03
CA HIS A 240 -86.38 12.66 -1.63
C HIS A 240 -85.67 11.91 -2.76
N MET A 241 -86.17 11.99 -3.99
CA MET A 241 -85.51 11.42 -5.17
C MET A 241 -84.13 12.04 -5.38
N VAL A 242 -84.01 13.37 -5.31
CA VAL A 242 -82.74 14.09 -5.47
C VAL A 242 -81.72 13.67 -4.41
N VAL A 243 -82.11 13.59 -3.13
CA VAL A 243 -81.21 13.10 -2.05
C VAL A 243 -80.78 11.65 -2.28
N GLY A 244 -81.70 10.80 -2.74
CA GLY A 244 -81.42 9.40 -3.08
C GLY A 244 -80.42 9.28 -4.21
N GLU A 245 -80.57 10.07 -5.27
CA GLU A 245 -79.69 10.06 -6.43
C GLU A 245 -78.29 10.60 -6.10
N ILE A 246 -78.20 11.64 -5.27
CA ILE A 246 -76.90 12.14 -4.78
C ILE A 246 -76.14 11.06 -3.99
N ASN A 247 -76.82 10.31 -3.11
CA ASN A 247 -76.20 9.18 -2.39
C ASN A 247 -75.65 8.13 -3.37
N LYS A 248 -76.40 7.80 -4.43
CA LYS A 248 -75.95 6.86 -5.46
C LYS A 248 -74.73 7.38 -6.21
N CYS A 249 -74.69 8.67 -6.56
CA CYS A 249 -73.53 9.27 -7.21
C CYS A 249 -72.26 9.19 -6.34
N PHE A 250 -72.38 9.45 -5.03
CA PHE A 250 -71.26 9.26 -4.10
C PHE A 250 -70.82 7.79 -4.03
N ALA A 251 -71.77 6.86 -3.84
CA ALA A 251 -71.48 5.43 -3.75
C ALA A 251 -70.84 4.87 -5.04
N ALA A 252 -71.35 5.27 -6.21
CA ALA A 252 -70.82 4.86 -7.51
C ALA A 252 -69.38 5.35 -7.70
N LYS A 253 -69.11 6.64 -7.42
CA LYS A 253 -67.76 7.19 -7.55
C LYS A 253 -66.77 6.58 -6.57
N ILE A 254 -67.19 6.29 -5.33
CA ILE A 254 -66.37 5.58 -4.34
C ILE A 254 -66.06 4.16 -4.84
N ALA A 255 -67.06 3.43 -5.34
CA ALA A 255 -66.87 2.08 -5.90
C ALA A 255 -65.93 2.09 -7.12
N ASP A 256 -66.05 3.08 -8.02
CA ASP A 256 -65.15 3.24 -9.16
C ASP A 256 -63.70 3.45 -8.70
N LEU A 257 -63.49 4.29 -7.69
CA LEU A 257 -62.16 4.53 -7.11
C LEU A 257 -61.62 3.29 -6.38
N GLU A 258 -62.47 2.49 -5.74
CA GLU A 258 -62.09 1.21 -5.13
C GLU A 258 -61.60 0.20 -6.18
N VAL A 259 -62.25 0.14 -7.35
CA VAL A 259 -61.81 -0.71 -8.46
C VAL A 259 -60.44 -0.28 -8.97
N VAL A 260 -60.22 1.03 -9.13
CA VAL A 260 -58.91 1.58 -9.55
C VAL A 260 -57.82 1.22 -8.53
N LEU A 261 -58.10 1.39 -7.23
CA LEU A 261 -57.16 1.05 -6.16
C LEU A 261 -56.87 -0.45 -6.06
N ALA A 262 -57.88 -1.30 -6.28
CA ALA A 262 -57.70 -2.75 -6.31
C ALA A 262 -56.87 -3.21 -7.51
N SER A 263 -57.07 -2.59 -8.68
CA SER A 263 -56.32 -2.90 -9.91
C SER A 263 -54.87 -2.42 -9.91
N GLY A 264 -54.53 -1.45 -9.07
CA GLY A 264 -53.18 -0.89 -8.95
C GLY A 264 -52.29 -1.55 -7.90
N LYS A 265 -52.80 -2.52 -7.11
CA LYS A 265 -51.96 -3.24 -6.16
C LYS A 265 -50.94 -4.10 -6.91
N PRO A 266 -49.65 -4.08 -6.54
CA PRO A 266 -48.66 -4.94 -7.15
C PRO A 266 -48.96 -6.42 -6.83
N ASP A 267 -48.88 -7.28 -7.85
CA ASP A 267 -49.10 -8.74 -7.80
C ASP A 267 -48.19 -9.50 -6.79
N SER A 268 -47.28 -8.82 -6.09
CA SER A 268 -46.37 -9.42 -5.10
C SER A 268 -47.01 -9.68 -3.72
N GLU A 269 -48.28 -9.32 -3.51
CA GLU A 269 -49.03 -9.65 -2.29
C GLU A 269 -50.01 -10.85 -2.45
N ALA A 270 -49.91 -11.61 -3.55
CA ALA A 270 -50.66 -12.86 -3.77
C ALA A 270 -49.80 -14.11 -3.55
#